data_AF-A0A090QXV4-F1
#
_entry.id   AF-A0A090QXV4-F1
#
_cell.length_a   1.000
_cell.length_b   1.000
_cell.length_c   1.000
_cell.angle_alpha   90.00
_cell.angle_beta   90.00
_cell.angle_gamma   90.00
#
_symmetry.space_group_name_H-M   'P 1'
#
loop_
_entity.id
_entity.type
_entity.pdbx_description
1 polymer ?
#
loop_
_entity_poly.entity_id
_entity_poly.type
_entity_poly.pdbx_seq_one_letter_code
_entity_poly.pdbx_strand_id
1 'polypeptide(L)' 'MHSLIDAVLSRSRTMMTLLVLLLIAGMITYKVIPKEANPDITIPIIYVSVSHQGISQ' A
#
# COMPACT_ATOMS: atom_id res chain seq x y z
N MET A 1 -14.44 12.65 -29.44
CA MET A 1 -13.37 12.63 -28.41
C MET A 1 -13.37 13.88 -27.52
N HIS A 2 -13.87 15.03 -27.97
CA HIS A 2 -14.02 16.24 -27.12
C HIS A 2 -15.23 16.21 -26.18
N SER A 3 -16.29 15.46 -26.54
CA SER A 3 -17.55 15.43 -25.78
C SER A 3 -17.39 15.06 -24.31
N LEU A 4 -16.41 14.21 -23.97
CA LEU A 4 -16.15 13.79 -22.59
C LEU A 4 -15.53 14.93 -21.77
N ILE A 5 -14.58 15.65 -22.36
CA ILE A 5 -13.94 16.81 -21.73
C ILE A 5 -14.97 17.96 -21.58
N ASP A 6 -15.80 18.20 -22.60
CA ASP A 6 -16.85 19.22 -22.57
C ASP A 6 -17.93 18.90 -21.51
N ALA A 7 -18.31 17.62 -21.39
CA ALA A 7 -19.26 17.14 -20.39
C ALA A 7 -18.74 17.26 -18.94
N VAL A 8 -17.42 17.22 -18.77
CA VAL A 8 -16.71 17.40 -17.48
C VAL A 8 -16.60 18.89 -17.16
N LEU A 9 -16.23 19.73 -18.13
CA LEU A 9 -16.07 21.18 -17.96
C LEU A 9 -17.41 21.90 -17.72
N SER A 10 -18.49 21.44 -18.35
CA SER A 10 -19.85 21.98 -18.13
C SER A 10 -20.37 21.78 -16.70
N ARG A 11 -19.75 20.92 -15.88
CA ARG A 11 -20.16 20.58 -14.52
C ARG A 11 -19.07 20.93 -13.49
N SER A 12 -18.49 22.11 -13.66
CA SER A 12 -17.37 22.62 -12.84
C SER A 12 -17.61 22.51 -11.32
N ARG A 13 -18.82 22.83 -10.83
CA ARG A 13 -19.13 22.75 -9.39
C ARG A 13 -19.00 21.32 -8.84
N THR A 14 -19.58 20.35 -9.54
CA THR A 14 -19.50 18.92 -9.16
C THR A 14 -18.06 18.41 -9.26
N MET A 15 -17.32 18.84 -10.28
CA MET A 15 -15.91 18.47 -10.46
C MET A 15 -15.03 18.95 -9.31
N MET A 16 -15.21 20.21 -8.88
CA MET A 16 -14.48 20.77 -7.75
C MET A 16 -14.83 20.07 -6.43
N THR A 17 -16.10 19.76 -6.20
CA THR A 17 -16.49 18.99 -5.00
C THR A 17 -15.90 17.58 -5.00
N LEU A 18 -15.86 16.92 -6.16
CA LEU A 18 -15.26 15.60 -6.32
C LEU A 18 -13.75 15.64 -6.05
N LEU A 19 -13.05 16.65 -6.59
CA LEU A 19 -11.63 16.85 -6.33
C LEU A 19 -11.35 17.02 -4.84
N VAL A 20 -12.10 17.89 -4.15
CA VAL A 20 -11.96 18.12 -2.70
C VAL A 20 -12.21 16.82 -1.93
N LEU A 21 -13.24 16.06 -2.30
CA LEU A 21 -13.53 14.77 -1.68
C LEU A 21 -12.38 13.78 -1.84
N LEU A 22 -11.80 13.68 -3.04
CA LEU A 22 -10.66 12.80 -3.32
C LEU A 22 -9.42 13.20 -2.51
N LEU A 23 -9.15 14.50 -2.37
CA LEU A 23 -8.03 14.99 -1.56
C LEU A 23 -8.21 14.68 -0.07
N ILE A 24 -9.43 14.85 0.46
CA ILE A 24 -9.74 14.52 1.86
C ILE A 24 -9.60 13.01 2.07
N ALA A 25 -10.18 12.20 1.19
CA ALA A 25 -10.08 10.74 1.26
C ALA A 25 -8.61 10.28 1.21
N GLY A 26 -7.81 10.83 0.29
CA GLY A 26 -6.38 10.57 0.19
C GLY A 26 -5.62 10.96 1.46
N MET A 27 -5.94 12.10 2.05
CA MET A 27 -5.32 12.56 3.30
C MET A 27 -5.65 11.63 4.48
N ILE A 28 -6.90 11.18 4.59
CA ILE A 28 -7.32 10.21 5.61
C ILE A 28 -6.55 8.91 5.42
N THR A 29 -6.54 8.37 4.21
CA THR A 29 -5.82 7.14 3.85
C THR A 29 -4.33 7.24 4.18
N TYR A 30 -3.68 8.37 3.84
CA TYR A 30 -2.28 8.61 4.17
C TYR A 30 -1.99 8.57 5.68
N LYS A 31 -2.94 9.02 6.51
CA LYS A 31 -2.80 8.97 7.98
C LYS A 31 -3.14 7.59 8.56
N VAL A 32 -4.11 6.90 7.97
CA VAL A 32 -4.62 5.62 8.49
C VAL A 32 -3.71 4.45 8.11
N ILE A 33 -3.07 4.48 6.94
CA ILE A 33 -2.17 3.41 6.51
C ILE A 33 -0.97 3.34 7.47
N PRO A 34 -0.79 2.22 8.20
CA PRO A 34 0.35 2.05 9.08
C PRO A 34 1.63 2.00 8.26
N LYS A 35 2.60 2.82 8.65
CA LYS A 35 3.93 2.84 8.04
C LYS A 35 4.76 1.74 8.71
N GLU A 36 4.79 0.56 8.10
CA GLU A 36 5.64 -0.53 8.57
C GLU A 36 7.10 -0.21 8.22
N ALA A 37 7.90 0.15 9.23
CA ALA A 37 9.34 0.40 9.06
C ALA A 37 10.12 -0.92 8.88
N ASN A 38 9.62 -2.00 9.47
CA ASN A 38 10.17 -3.34 9.39
C ASN A 38 9.06 -4.27 8.89
N PRO A 39 8.92 -4.47 7.56
CA PRO A 39 7.92 -5.39 7.04
C PRO A 39 8.20 -6.80 7.58
N ASP A 40 7.17 -7.46 8.10
CA ASP A 40 7.29 -8.82 8.59
C ASP A 40 7.57 -9.76 7.41
N ILE A 41 8.85 -10.07 7.21
CA ILE A 41 9.33 -10.99 6.20
C ILE A 41 9.72 -12.30 6.87
N THR A 42 8.93 -13.35 6.65
CA THR A 42 9.30 -14.68 7.14
C THR A 42 10.48 -15.20 6.33
N ILE A 43 11.69 -15.16 6.91
CA ILE A 43 12.87 -15.74 6.29
C ILE A 43 12.76 -17.27 6.40
N PRO A 44 12.74 -18.03 5.30
CA PRO A 44 12.69 -19.49 5.36
C PRO A 44 14.02 -20.02 5.92
N ILE A 45 14.01 -20.44 7.19
CA ILE A 45 15.18 -21.05 7.84
C ILE A 45 15.15 -22.55 7.53
N ILE A 46 16.08 -23.01 6.69
CA ILE A 46 16.35 -24.44 6.51
C ILE A 46 17.37 -24.85 7.59
N TYR A 47 16.89 -25.45 8.68
CA TYR A 47 17.75 -25.97 9.73
C TYR A 47 18.22 -27.38 9.35
N VAL A 48 19.49 -27.51 8.93
CA VAL A 48 20.13 -28.82 8.72
C VAL A 48 20.91 -29.16 9.98
N SER A 49 20.27 -29.86 10.92
CA SER A 49 21.00 -30.47 12.04
C SER A 49 21.55 -31.82 11.64
N VAL A 50 22.88 -31.93 11.58
CA VAL A 50 23.54 -33.23 11.52
C VAL A 50 23.94 -33.62 12.95
N SER A 51 23.15 -34.49 13.59
CA SER A 51 23.53 -35.09 14.87
C SER A 51 24.66 -36.10 14.63
N HIS A 52 25.92 -35.69 14.83
CA HIS A 52 27.02 -36.63 14.92
C HIS A 52 27.01 -37.27 16.30
N GLN A 53 26.59 -38.53 16.36
CA GLN A 53 26.73 -39.37 17.55
C GLN A 53 28.21 -39.75 17.70
N GLY A 54 28.97 -38.96 18.46
CA GLY A 54 30.27 -39.37 19.00
C GLY A 54 31.54 -38.91 18.26
N ILE A 55 31.75 -37.59 18.08
CA ILE A 55 33.10 -37.06 17.81
C ILE A 55 33.63 -36.21 18.98
N SER A 56 33.80 -36.83 20.15
CA SER A 56 34.78 -36.47 21.19
C SER A 56 34.47 -37.20 22.50
N GLN A 57 35.00 -38.40 22.67
CA GLN A 57 36.17 -38.69 23.52
C GLN A 57 36.56 -40.15 23.34
#